data_AF-A0A2V7YFC3-F1
#
_entry.id   AF-A0A2V7YFC3-F1
#
_cell.length_a   1.000
_cell.length_b   1.000
_cell.length_c   1.000
_cell.angle_alpha   90.00
_cell.angle_beta   90.00
_cell.angle_gamma   90.00
#
_symmetry.space_group_name_H-M   'P 1'
#
loop_
_entity.id
_entity.type
_entity.pdbx_description
1 polymer ?
#
loop_
_entity_poly.entity_id
_entity_poly.type
_entity_poly.pdbx_seq_one_letter_code
_entity_poly.pdbx_strand_id
1 'polypeptide(L)'
;ISPDLTNATPQTMATAGSFAENYDTVVALSESPRDRNLIWAGTDDGNVQVTRDGGKSWTNVAPNLPGVPKGLWVSRVQASNHDTGRAYVAIDGHRSDDFHAYLLATDDYGSTWHSIVSNLDAPVKGFREDPVNPNLLFAGTEFGIFMSLDRGARWQQLKEGLPTVAVDDIQIHPRDHDLLIGTHGRSIFVIDDISPLERLTSDKAGQDVLFTPRPATEFYYAPIGGLWGAHVFKAKNPPLGAYINYYLKGLPAEDVTISIEDSKGRHIRDLDATNHPGFNRVVWDLRPEPREAISESRGGDEQPAYVPAGEYTIRMKYGDFKASTKLTVEAEPGVHEGEFVVP
;
A
#
# COMPACT_ATOMS: atom_id res chain seq x y z
N ILE A 1 7.57 17.74 -27.25
CA ILE A 1 6.40 18.64 -27.20
C ILE A 1 5.26 17.84 -27.82
N SER A 2 4.23 17.51 -27.05
CA SER A 2 3.06 16.79 -27.56
C SER A 2 2.19 17.73 -28.41
N PRO A 3 1.36 17.20 -29.32
CA PRO A 3 0.18 17.92 -29.79
C PRO A 3 -0.83 18.08 -28.62
N ASP A 4 -1.95 18.72 -28.92
CA ASP A 4 -3.12 18.63 -28.05
C ASP A 4 -3.60 17.18 -27.98
N LEU A 5 -3.80 16.67 -26.77
CA LEU A 5 -4.21 15.28 -26.50
C LEU A 5 -5.71 15.17 -26.20
N THR A 6 -6.41 16.30 -26.15
CA THR A 6 -7.83 16.45 -25.84
C THR A 6 -8.66 16.55 -27.14
N ASN A 7 -9.97 16.73 -27.02
CA ASN A 7 -10.89 16.99 -28.12
C ASN A 7 -10.83 18.45 -28.62
N ALA A 8 -10.23 19.36 -27.84
CA ALA A 8 -10.04 20.77 -28.15
C ALA A 8 -11.35 21.50 -28.53
N THR A 9 -12.44 21.16 -27.86
CA THR A 9 -13.81 21.63 -28.08
C THR A 9 -13.93 23.09 -27.61
N PRO A 10 -14.07 24.08 -28.52
CA PRO A 10 -14.01 25.49 -28.11
C PRO A 10 -15.09 25.92 -27.11
N GLN A 11 -16.25 25.25 -27.14
CA GLN A 11 -17.39 25.54 -26.26
C GLN A 11 -17.13 25.14 -24.81
N THR A 12 -16.18 24.23 -24.58
CA THR A 12 -15.91 23.62 -23.28
C THR A 12 -14.66 24.21 -22.63
N MET A 13 -13.81 24.87 -23.42
CA MET A 13 -12.58 25.53 -22.91
C MET A 13 -12.80 26.98 -22.43
N ALA A 14 -13.95 27.59 -22.71
CA ALA A 14 -14.18 29.02 -22.46
C ALA A 14 -15.60 29.32 -21.96
N THR A 15 -16.13 28.49 -21.07
CA THR A 15 -17.42 28.76 -20.43
C THR A 15 -17.29 29.88 -19.40
N ALA A 16 -18.21 30.85 -19.46
CA ALA A 16 -18.30 31.94 -18.48
C ALA A 16 -19.04 31.46 -17.23
N GLY A 17 -18.45 31.65 -16.03
CA GLY A 17 -19.07 31.18 -14.79
C GLY A 17 -18.04 30.80 -13.74
N SER A 18 -18.25 29.65 -13.08
CA SER A 18 -17.38 29.16 -12.02
C SER A 18 -16.07 28.55 -12.53
N PHE A 19 -15.96 28.36 -13.85
CA PHE A 19 -14.90 27.61 -14.54
C PHE A 19 -14.86 26.12 -14.20
N ALA A 20 -15.70 25.62 -13.28
CA ALA A 20 -15.84 24.20 -13.01
C ALA A 20 -16.47 23.44 -14.18
N GLU A 21 -17.09 24.16 -15.12
CA GLU A 21 -17.68 23.66 -16.36
C GLU A 21 -16.68 23.63 -17.51
N ASN A 22 -15.43 24.08 -17.31
CA ASN A 22 -14.39 24.00 -18.32
C ASN A 22 -13.74 22.61 -18.30
N TYR A 23 -13.60 21.99 -19.46
CA TYR A 23 -12.93 20.69 -19.67
C TYR A 23 -12.12 20.70 -20.97
N ASP A 24 -11.48 19.58 -21.30
CA ASP A 24 -10.44 19.40 -22.32
C ASP A 24 -9.04 19.72 -21.74
N THR A 25 -8.69 19.02 -20.66
CA THR A 25 -7.39 19.07 -19.97
C THR A 25 -6.80 17.67 -19.82
N VAL A 26 -5.47 17.55 -19.94
CA VAL A 26 -4.75 16.35 -19.50
C VAL A 26 -4.70 16.32 -17.97
N VAL A 27 -5.41 15.37 -17.37
CA VAL A 27 -5.60 15.28 -15.90
C VAL A 27 -4.89 14.07 -15.28
N ALA A 28 -4.47 13.11 -16.08
CA ALA A 28 -3.69 11.97 -15.64
C ALA A 28 -2.48 11.74 -16.56
N LEU A 29 -1.32 11.45 -15.98
CA LEU A 29 -0.10 11.15 -16.71
C LEU A 29 0.65 10.02 -15.99
N SER A 30 1.17 9.06 -16.74
CA SER A 30 1.99 7.97 -16.20
C SER A 30 3.10 7.60 -17.17
N GLU A 31 4.34 7.87 -16.76
CA GLU A 31 5.53 7.30 -17.41
C GLU A 31 5.69 5.84 -16.97
N SER A 32 6.12 4.97 -17.88
CA SER A 32 6.43 3.59 -17.52
C SER A 32 7.73 3.52 -16.71
N PRO A 33 7.74 2.81 -15.56
CA PRO A 33 8.97 2.57 -14.82
C PRO A 33 9.93 1.61 -15.55
N ARG A 34 9.50 1.01 -16.67
CA ARG A 34 10.27 0.04 -17.45
C ARG A 34 10.78 0.59 -18.78
N ASP A 35 10.15 1.62 -19.32
CA ASP A 35 10.54 2.27 -20.58
C ASP A 35 10.26 3.77 -20.55
N ARG A 36 11.34 4.56 -20.53
CA ARG A 36 11.30 6.04 -20.55
C ARG A 36 10.62 6.65 -21.79
N ASN A 37 10.43 5.89 -22.86
CA ASN A 37 9.76 6.35 -24.06
C ASN A 37 8.24 6.07 -24.03
N LEU A 38 7.80 5.24 -23.09
CA LEU A 38 6.41 4.85 -22.91
C LEU A 38 5.74 5.76 -21.89
N ILE A 39 4.82 6.59 -22.37
CA ILE A 39 4.06 7.52 -21.53
C ILE A 39 2.58 7.41 -21.89
N TRP A 40 1.75 7.39 -20.86
CA TRP A 40 0.31 7.37 -20.96
C TRP A 40 -0.27 8.69 -20.45
N ALA A 41 -1.31 9.17 -21.11
CA ALA A 41 -2.07 10.36 -20.70
C ALA A 41 -3.57 10.08 -20.71
N GLY A 42 -4.27 10.65 -19.73
CA GLY A 42 -5.72 10.62 -19.62
C GLY A 42 -6.26 12.04 -19.49
N THR A 43 -7.41 12.31 -20.09
CA THR A 43 -8.03 13.64 -20.11
C THR A 43 -9.39 13.65 -19.40
N ASP A 44 -9.84 14.83 -18.99
CA ASP A 44 -11.17 15.01 -18.39
C ASP A 44 -12.32 14.89 -19.41
N ASP A 45 -12.01 14.92 -20.70
CA ASP A 45 -12.92 14.71 -21.84
C ASP A 45 -12.86 13.30 -22.45
N GLY A 46 -12.22 12.35 -21.74
CA GLY A 46 -12.32 10.91 -22.01
C GLY A 46 -11.36 10.32 -23.04
N ASN A 47 -10.31 11.04 -23.42
CA ASN A 47 -9.23 10.49 -24.23
C ASN A 47 -8.19 9.77 -23.35
N VAL A 48 -7.76 8.61 -23.84
CA VAL A 48 -6.65 7.82 -23.29
C VAL A 48 -5.61 7.72 -24.39
N GLN A 49 -4.44 8.29 -24.15
CA GLN A 49 -3.40 8.47 -25.15
C GLN A 49 -2.14 7.74 -24.72
N VAL A 50 -1.45 7.11 -25.67
CA VAL A 50 -0.16 6.45 -25.43
C VAL A 50 0.88 6.93 -26.44
N THR A 51 2.09 7.22 -25.95
CA THR A 51 3.29 7.39 -26.77
C THR A 51 4.30 6.31 -26.44
N ARG A 52 5.07 5.87 -27.44
CA ARG A 52 6.14 4.88 -27.32
C ARG A 52 7.49 5.40 -27.83
N ASP A 53 7.58 6.70 -28.11
CA ASP A 53 8.75 7.34 -28.70
C ASP A 53 9.18 8.61 -27.94
N GLY A 54 8.79 8.71 -26.67
CA GLY A 54 9.12 9.84 -25.80
C GLY A 54 8.29 11.09 -26.11
N GLY A 55 7.06 10.91 -26.59
CA GLY A 55 6.11 11.98 -26.84
C GLY A 55 6.27 12.68 -28.20
N LYS A 56 6.95 12.05 -29.18
CA LYS A 56 7.01 12.55 -30.56
C LYS A 56 5.73 12.24 -31.33
N SER A 57 5.14 11.08 -31.07
CA SER A 57 3.83 10.68 -31.58
C SER A 57 2.97 10.08 -30.48
N TRP A 58 1.66 10.30 -30.57
CA TRP A 58 0.66 9.81 -29.61
C TRP A 58 -0.47 9.11 -30.36
N THR A 59 -1.00 8.05 -29.76
CA THR A 59 -2.14 7.29 -30.28
C THR A 59 -3.27 7.33 -29.26
N ASN A 60 -4.44 7.84 -29.66
CA ASN A 60 -5.64 7.78 -28.85
C ASN A 60 -6.24 6.37 -28.91
N VAL A 61 -6.26 5.69 -27.77
CA VAL A 61 -6.75 4.32 -27.61
C VAL A 61 -8.08 4.24 -26.87
N ALA A 62 -8.66 5.38 -26.48
CA ALA A 62 -10.00 5.42 -25.87
C ALA A 62 -11.10 4.77 -26.70
N PRO A 63 -11.12 4.84 -28.06
CA PRO A 63 -12.13 4.14 -28.86
C PRO A 63 -12.15 2.62 -28.67
N ASN A 64 -11.09 2.03 -28.12
CA ASN A 64 -10.97 0.59 -27.87
C ASN A 64 -11.48 0.17 -26.48
N LEU A 65 -11.93 1.11 -25.63
CA LEU A 65 -12.44 0.81 -24.29
C LEU A 65 -13.86 0.23 -24.36
N PRO A 66 -14.08 -1.06 -24.02
CA PRO A 66 -15.40 -1.67 -24.10
C PRO A 66 -16.33 -1.13 -23.02
N GLY A 67 -17.55 -0.74 -23.42
CA GLY A 67 -18.63 -0.40 -22.49
C GLY A 67 -18.48 0.94 -21.76
N VAL A 68 -17.45 1.73 -22.08
CA VAL A 68 -17.24 3.06 -21.49
C VAL A 68 -17.90 4.13 -22.39
N PRO A 69 -18.85 4.93 -21.87
CA PRO A 69 -19.38 6.09 -22.60
C PRO A 69 -18.29 7.10 -22.98
N LYS A 70 -18.48 7.79 -24.11
CA LYS A 70 -17.55 8.84 -24.54
C LYS A 70 -17.63 10.05 -23.61
N GLY A 71 -16.50 10.73 -23.40
CA GLY A 71 -16.46 11.99 -22.66
C GLY A 71 -16.40 11.84 -21.14
N LEU A 72 -16.28 10.63 -20.61
CA LEU A 72 -16.14 10.43 -19.17
C LEU A 72 -14.72 10.70 -18.70
N TRP A 73 -14.58 11.21 -17.49
CA TRP A 73 -13.32 11.66 -16.92
C TRP A 73 -12.34 10.50 -16.72
N VAL A 74 -11.13 10.57 -17.29
CA VAL A 74 -10.07 9.58 -17.02
C VAL A 74 -9.44 9.87 -15.65
N SER A 75 -9.97 9.25 -14.59
CA SER A 75 -9.52 9.52 -13.22
C SER A 75 -8.10 9.02 -12.96
N ARG A 76 -7.71 7.92 -13.63
CA ARG A 76 -6.35 7.39 -13.62
C ARG A 76 -5.97 6.74 -14.93
N VAL A 77 -4.69 6.90 -15.27
CA VAL A 77 -3.96 5.98 -16.14
C VAL A 77 -2.67 5.58 -15.43
N GLN A 78 -2.34 4.29 -15.44
CA GLN A 78 -1.12 3.77 -14.83
C GLN A 78 -0.44 2.77 -15.77
N ALA A 79 0.78 3.08 -16.20
CA ALA A 79 1.68 2.12 -16.83
C ALA A 79 2.08 1.04 -15.81
N SER A 80 2.14 -0.22 -16.23
CA SER A 80 2.47 -1.31 -15.32
C SER A 80 3.92 -1.26 -14.83
N ASN A 81 4.12 -1.66 -13.58
CA ASN A 81 5.44 -1.89 -12.98
C ASN A 81 6.13 -3.14 -13.55
N HIS A 82 5.35 -4.05 -14.15
CA HIS A 82 5.78 -5.42 -14.46
C HIS A 82 5.89 -5.70 -15.95
N ASP A 83 5.10 -5.03 -16.79
CA ASP A 83 5.03 -5.29 -18.23
C ASP A 83 4.88 -4.00 -19.04
N THR A 84 5.68 -3.80 -20.10
CA THR A 84 5.63 -2.57 -20.91
C THR A 84 4.39 -2.50 -21.80
N GLY A 85 3.81 -3.63 -22.21
CA GLY A 85 2.55 -3.68 -22.94
C GLY A 85 1.34 -3.36 -22.06
N ARG A 86 1.50 -3.47 -20.74
CA ARG A 86 0.39 -3.34 -19.79
C ARG A 86 0.18 -1.93 -19.26
N ALA A 87 -1.09 -1.55 -19.21
CA ALA A 87 -1.55 -0.37 -18.50
C ALA A 87 -2.95 -0.59 -17.94
N TYR A 88 -3.32 0.26 -16.99
CA TYR A 88 -4.61 0.26 -16.34
C TYR A 88 -5.23 1.64 -16.45
N VAL A 89 -6.55 1.69 -16.58
CA VAL A 89 -7.32 2.93 -16.65
C VAL A 89 -8.52 2.83 -15.73
N ALA A 90 -8.68 3.84 -14.86
CA ALA A 90 -9.92 4.09 -14.15
C ALA A 90 -10.65 5.27 -14.81
N ILE A 91 -11.95 5.10 -15.03
CA ILE A 91 -12.83 6.13 -15.61
C ILE A 91 -13.89 6.48 -14.58
N ASP A 92 -14.16 7.77 -14.42
CA ASP A 92 -15.05 8.29 -13.43
C ASP A 92 -16.21 9.06 -14.07
N GLY A 93 -17.41 8.47 -13.98
CA GLY A 93 -18.63 9.01 -14.55
C GLY A 93 -19.47 9.86 -13.59
N HIS A 94 -19.09 10.03 -12.32
CA HIS A 94 -20.00 10.60 -11.31
C HIS A 94 -20.46 12.02 -11.64
N ARG A 95 -19.64 12.81 -12.36
CA ARG A 95 -19.98 14.16 -12.81
C ARG A 95 -21.02 14.18 -13.93
N SER A 96 -21.28 13.02 -14.54
CA SER A 96 -22.19 12.81 -15.66
C SER A 96 -23.41 11.97 -15.25
N ASP A 97 -23.71 11.88 -13.95
CA ASP A 97 -24.79 11.03 -13.39
C ASP A 97 -24.61 9.53 -13.72
N ASP A 98 -23.35 9.10 -13.91
CA ASP A 98 -22.97 7.71 -14.13
C ASP A 98 -22.13 7.19 -12.96
N PHE A 99 -22.72 6.31 -12.14
CA PHE A 99 -22.09 5.75 -10.95
C PHE A 99 -21.51 4.34 -11.17
N HIS A 100 -21.40 3.87 -12.42
CA HIS A 100 -20.81 2.57 -12.69
C HIS A 100 -19.30 2.54 -12.37
N ALA A 101 -18.81 1.38 -11.96
CA ALA A 101 -17.39 1.13 -11.82
C ALA A 101 -16.76 0.91 -13.21
N TYR A 102 -15.80 1.74 -13.59
CA TYR A 102 -14.99 1.54 -14.80
C TYR A 102 -13.52 1.40 -14.41
N LEU A 103 -13.02 0.18 -14.52
CA LEU A 103 -11.61 -0.14 -14.33
C LEU A 103 -11.20 -1.19 -15.36
N LEU A 104 -10.28 -0.83 -16.25
CA LEU A 104 -9.88 -1.65 -17.39
C LEU A 104 -8.37 -1.84 -17.43
N ALA A 105 -7.95 -2.96 -18.01
CA ALA A 105 -6.55 -3.28 -18.27
C ALA A 105 -6.33 -3.59 -19.75
N THR A 106 -5.13 -3.29 -20.23
CA THR A 106 -4.59 -3.69 -21.53
C THR A 106 -3.27 -4.41 -21.31
N ASP A 107 -2.88 -5.30 -22.23
CA ASP A 107 -1.56 -5.94 -22.28
C ASP A 107 -0.85 -5.68 -23.62
N ASP A 108 -1.40 -4.79 -24.47
CA ASP A 108 -0.96 -4.56 -25.85
C ASP A 108 -0.96 -3.07 -26.24
N TYR A 109 -0.55 -2.22 -25.30
CA TYR A 109 -0.46 -0.76 -25.47
C TYR A 109 -1.81 -0.11 -25.84
N GLY A 110 -2.91 -0.67 -25.35
CA GLY A 110 -4.26 -0.14 -25.53
C GLY A 110 -4.92 -0.54 -26.85
N SER A 111 -4.35 -1.50 -27.59
CA SER A 111 -4.97 -2.03 -28.80
C SER A 111 -6.25 -2.82 -28.44
N THR A 112 -6.22 -3.54 -27.32
CA THR A 112 -7.36 -4.20 -26.71
C THR A 112 -7.42 -3.91 -25.21
N TRP A 113 -8.64 -3.88 -24.68
CA TRP A 113 -8.92 -3.66 -23.27
C TRP A 113 -9.91 -4.70 -22.75
N HIS A 114 -9.77 -5.05 -21.49
CA HIS A 114 -10.74 -5.87 -20.77
C HIS A 114 -11.06 -5.25 -19.41
N SER A 115 -12.31 -5.41 -18.97
CA SER A 115 -12.72 -4.94 -17.64
C SER A 115 -12.11 -5.83 -16.56
N ILE A 116 -11.61 -5.20 -15.50
CA ILE A 116 -11.15 -5.85 -14.27
C ILE A 116 -12.01 -5.41 -13.07
N VAL A 117 -13.23 -4.93 -13.32
CA VAL A 117 -14.18 -4.48 -12.29
C VAL A 117 -14.65 -5.66 -11.43
N SER A 118 -15.00 -6.78 -12.07
CA SER A 118 -15.55 -7.97 -11.40
C SER A 118 -16.69 -7.64 -10.43
N ASN A 119 -16.45 -7.72 -9.11
CA ASN A 119 -17.42 -7.47 -8.05
C ASN A 119 -17.29 -6.08 -7.40
N LEU A 120 -16.53 -5.15 -8.00
CA LEU A 120 -16.52 -3.74 -7.59
C LEU A 120 -17.84 -3.10 -8.00
N ASP A 121 -18.53 -2.53 -7.01
CA ASP A 121 -19.82 -1.85 -7.17
C ASP A 121 -19.73 -0.42 -6.63
N ALA A 122 -18.78 0.35 -7.16
CA ALA A 122 -18.55 1.75 -6.80
C ALA A 122 -17.71 2.47 -7.87
N PRO A 123 -17.94 3.78 -8.12
CA PRO A 123 -17.06 4.59 -8.98
C PRO A 123 -15.61 4.50 -8.52
N VAL A 124 -14.69 4.30 -9.47
CA VAL A 124 -13.25 4.14 -9.20
C VAL A 124 -12.53 5.46 -9.49
N LYS A 125 -11.91 6.03 -8.46
CA LYS A 125 -11.20 7.32 -8.51
C LYS A 125 -9.68 7.17 -8.44
N GLY A 126 -9.23 6.13 -7.75
CA GLY A 126 -7.82 5.81 -7.59
C GLY A 126 -7.51 4.38 -8.01
N PHE A 127 -6.28 4.16 -8.48
CA PHE A 127 -5.78 2.84 -8.80
C PHE A 127 -4.28 2.77 -8.53
N ARG A 128 -3.82 1.62 -8.05
CA ARG A 128 -2.40 1.32 -7.87
C ARG A 128 -2.12 -0.16 -8.11
N GLU A 129 -1.31 -0.47 -9.12
CA GLU A 129 -0.61 -1.76 -9.21
C GLU A 129 0.58 -1.77 -8.24
N ASP A 130 0.74 -2.87 -7.51
CA ASP A 130 1.86 -3.09 -6.61
C ASP A 130 3.19 -3.22 -7.36
N PRO A 131 4.31 -2.67 -6.86
CA PRO A 131 5.60 -2.72 -7.56
C PRO A 131 6.32 -4.07 -7.45
N VAL A 132 5.92 -4.96 -6.53
CA VAL A 132 6.59 -6.25 -6.27
C VAL A 132 5.78 -7.43 -6.83
N ASN A 133 4.48 -7.44 -6.61
CA ASN A 133 3.56 -8.51 -6.98
C ASN A 133 2.57 -8.04 -8.05
N PRO A 134 2.67 -8.52 -9.31
CA PRO A 134 1.78 -8.11 -10.40
C PRO A 134 0.31 -8.50 -10.19
N ASN A 135 0.01 -9.37 -9.23
CA ASN A 135 -1.36 -9.79 -8.91
C ASN A 135 -2.03 -8.91 -7.85
N LEU A 136 -1.24 -8.16 -7.08
CA LEU A 136 -1.73 -7.29 -6.03
C LEU A 136 -2.10 -5.92 -6.62
N LEU A 137 -3.40 -5.62 -6.61
CA LEU A 137 -3.95 -4.36 -7.11
C LEU A 137 -4.76 -3.67 -6.01
N PHE A 138 -4.75 -2.35 -6.03
CA PHE A 138 -5.57 -1.51 -5.15
C PHE A 138 -6.45 -0.57 -5.96
N ALA A 139 -7.72 -0.45 -5.58
CA ALA A 139 -8.69 0.46 -6.17
C ALA A 139 -9.27 1.39 -5.09
N GLY A 140 -9.13 2.69 -5.31
CA GLY A 140 -9.75 3.74 -4.50
C GLY A 140 -11.11 4.09 -5.10
N THR A 141 -12.15 4.04 -4.29
CA THR A 141 -13.53 4.25 -4.72
C THR A 141 -14.21 5.34 -3.89
N GLU A 142 -15.42 5.73 -4.27
CA GLU A 142 -16.26 6.64 -3.47
C GLU A 142 -16.55 6.12 -2.04
N PHE A 143 -16.48 4.80 -1.83
CA PHE A 143 -16.87 4.15 -0.57
C PHE A 143 -15.71 3.49 0.18
N GLY A 144 -14.47 3.74 -0.22
CA GLY A 144 -13.26 3.25 0.44
C GLY A 144 -12.27 2.60 -0.52
N ILE A 145 -11.32 1.86 0.04
CA ILE A 145 -10.30 1.14 -0.71
C ILE A 145 -10.62 -0.35 -0.83
N PHE A 146 -10.34 -0.90 -1.99
CA PHE A 146 -10.45 -2.32 -2.31
C PHE A 146 -9.10 -2.85 -2.74
N MET A 147 -8.86 -4.13 -2.46
CA MET A 147 -7.67 -4.86 -2.84
C MET A 147 -8.06 -6.10 -3.65
N SER A 148 -7.28 -6.44 -4.66
CA SER A 148 -7.34 -7.69 -5.38
C SER A 148 -6.00 -8.42 -5.23
N LEU A 149 -6.04 -9.75 -5.06
CA LEU A 149 -4.86 -10.63 -5.06
C LEU A 149 -4.73 -11.46 -6.34
N ASP A 150 -5.61 -11.23 -7.32
CA ASP A 150 -5.78 -12.06 -8.53
C ASP A 150 -5.98 -11.20 -9.79
N ARG A 151 -5.30 -10.04 -9.86
CA ARG A 151 -5.34 -9.12 -11.02
C ARG A 151 -6.73 -8.58 -11.37
N GLY A 152 -7.58 -8.40 -10.37
CA GLY A 152 -8.91 -7.82 -10.50
C GLY A 152 -9.99 -8.85 -10.86
N ALA A 153 -9.68 -10.14 -10.79
CA ALA A 153 -10.70 -11.17 -10.90
C ALA A 153 -11.64 -11.17 -9.67
N ARG A 154 -11.16 -10.74 -8.50
CA ARG A 154 -11.96 -10.52 -7.30
C ARG A 154 -11.40 -9.40 -6.42
N TRP A 155 -12.28 -8.52 -5.98
CA TRP A 155 -11.97 -7.39 -5.09
C TRP A 155 -12.53 -7.59 -3.68
N GLN A 156 -11.76 -7.18 -2.69
CA GLN A 156 -12.08 -7.24 -1.27
C GLN A 156 -11.88 -5.87 -0.65
N GLN A 157 -12.90 -5.36 0.04
CA GLN A 157 -12.80 -4.06 0.71
C GLN A 157 -11.92 -4.15 1.94
N LEU A 158 -10.98 -3.22 2.11
CA LEU A 158 -10.23 -3.08 3.36
C LEU A 158 -11.02 -2.18 4.31
N LYS A 159 -11.45 -2.74 5.45
CA LYS A 159 -12.34 -2.06 6.42
C LYS A 159 -11.69 -1.76 7.76
N GLU A 160 -10.46 -2.19 7.98
CA GLU A 160 -9.79 -2.10 9.29
C GLU A 160 -9.37 -0.65 9.59
N GLY A 161 -10.17 0.05 10.40
CA GLY A 161 -9.90 1.43 10.81
C GLY A 161 -10.21 2.52 9.78
N LEU A 162 -10.54 2.16 8.53
CA LEU A 162 -10.93 3.11 7.49
C LEU A 162 -12.46 3.27 7.47
N PRO A 163 -13.00 4.48 7.75
CA PRO A 163 -14.43 4.75 7.61
C PRO A 163 -14.84 4.74 6.13
N THR A 164 -16.14 4.68 5.85
CA THR A 164 -16.65 4.95 4.50
C THR A 164 -16.27 6.36 4.09
N VAL A 165 -15.35 6.47 3.12
CA VAL A 165 -14.81 7.73 2.61
C VAL A 165 -14.31 7.52 1.19
N ALA A 166 -14.41 8.56 0.36
CA ALA A 166 -13.82 8.53 -0.97
C ALA A 166 -12.29 8.46 -0.88
N VAL A 167 -11.69 7.59 -1.68
CA VAL A 167 -10.25 7.41 -1.81
C VAL A 167 -9.82 7.89 -3.17
N ASP A 168 -9.19 9.06 -3.19
CA ASP A 168 -8.79 9.76 -4.42
C ASP A 168 -7.40 9.33 -4.88
N ASP A 169 -6.46 9.03 -3.98
CA ASP A 169 -5.12 8.58 -4.33
C ASP A 169 -4.59 7.44 -3.47
N ILE A 170 -3.73 6.61 -4.08
CA ILE A 170 -3.07 5.46 -3.46
C ILE A 170 -1.61 5.46 -3.93
N GLN A 171 -0.69 5.37 -2.97
CA GLN A 171 0.75 5.26 -3.21
C GLN A 171 1.33 4.12 -2.36
N ILE A 172 2.38 3.48 -2.86
CA ILE A 172 3.12 2.46 -2.11
C ILE A 172 4.54 3.00 -1.91
N HIS A 173 4.98 3.08 -0.65
CA HIS A 173 6.33 3.55 -0.36
C HIS A 173 7.35 2.47 -0.76
N PRO A 174 8.28 2.74 -1.70
CA PRO A 174 9.11 1.68 -2.30
C PRO A 174 10.15 1.07 -1.36
N ARG A 175 10.49 1.77 -0.26
CA ARG A 175 11.46 1.30 0.74
C ARG A 175 10.79 0.55 1.88
N ASP A 176 9.68 1.09 2.38
CA ASP A 176 9.04 0.58 3.61
C ASP A 176 7.90 -0.39 3.31
N HIS A 177 7.45 -0.44 2.05
CA HIS A 177 6.26 -1.17 1.62
C HIS A 177 5.03 -0.75 2.42
N ASP A 178 4.89 0.55 2.72
CA ASP A 178 3.69 1.08 3.38
C ASP A 178 2.69 1.53 2.30
N LEU A 179 1.41 1.26 2.51
CA LEU A 179 0.33 1.71 1.63
C LEU A 179 -0.26 3.02 2.14
N LEU A 180 -0.07 4.09 1.38
CA LEU A 180 -0.60 5.42 1.66
C LEU A 180 -1.92 5.60 0.92
N ILE A 181 -2.95 6.02 1.66
CA ILE A 181 -4.33 6.15 1.18
C ILE A 181 -4.74 7.61 1.36
N GLY A 182 -4.79 8.36 0.26
CA GLY A 182 -5.25 9.74 0.20
C GLY A 182 -6.77 9.78 0.12
N THR A 183 -7.41 10.31 1.16
CA THR A 183 -8.88 10.38 1.26
C THR A 183 -9.43 11.77 1.03
N HIS A 184 -10.67 11.85 0.56
CA HIS A 184 -11.38 13.12 0.44
C HIS A 184 -11.80 13.62 1.84
N GLY A 185 -11.12 14.65 2.35
CA GLY A 185 -11.49 15.36 3.57
C GLY A 185 -11.18 14.67 4.89
N ARG A 186 -10.46 13.52 4.89
CA ARG A 186 -10.07 12.79 6.12
C ARG A 186 -8.56 12.51 6.22
N SER A 187 -7.74 13.31 5.54
CA SER A 187 -6.27 13.20 5.55
C SER A 187 -5.77 11.90 4.89
N ILE A 188 -4.55 11.49 5.24
CA ILE A 188 -3.87 10.31 4.71
C ILE A 188 -3.93 9.20 5.76
N PHE A 189 -4.37 8.02 5.33
CA PHE A 189 -4.26 6.79 6.12
C PHE A 189 -3.05 5.99 5.64
N VAL A 190 -2.39 5.28 6.57
CA VAL A 190 -1.24 4.44 6.25
C VAL A 190 -1.53 3.03 6.75
N ILE A 191 -1.38 2.04 5.88
CA ILE A 191 -1.25 0.64 6.29
C ILE A 191 0.24 0.33 6.27
N ASP A 192 0.83 0.23 7.46
CA ASP A 192 2.25 -0.08 7.61
C ASP A 192 2.54 -1.49 7.08
N ASP A 193 3.62 -1.67 6.33
CA ASP A 193 4.14 -2.96 5.87
C ASP A 193 3.10 -3.89 5.20
N ILE A 194 2.87 -3.68 3.91
CA ILE A 194 2.08 -4.55 3.04
C ILE A 194 2.88 -5.72 2.46
N SER A 195 4.15 -5.90 2.81
CA SER A 195 4.97 -7.04 2.35
C SER A 195 4.30 -8.42 2.54
N PRO A 196 3.52 -8.67 3.62
CA PRO A 196 2.75 -9.91 3.74
C PRO A 196 1.72 -10.11 2.62
N LEU A 197 1.06 -9.04 2.16
CA LEU A 197 0.12 -9.05 1.05
C LEU A 197 0.85 -9.30 -0.27
N GLU A 198 1.98 -8.62 -0.49
CA GLU A 198 2.85 -8.84 -1.66
C GLU A 198 3.31 -10.30 -1.76
N ARG A 199 3.59 -10.94 -0.62
CA ARG A 199 4.05 -12.34 -0.54
C ARG A 199 2.94 -13.37 -0.52
N LEU A 200 1.68 -12.94 -0.38
CA LEU A 200 0.53 -13.83 -0.41
C LEU A 200 0.18 -14.15 -1.87
N THR A 201 0.89 -15.14 -2.43
CA THR A 201 0.58 -15.69 -3.75
C THR A 201 -0.64 -16.61 -3.69
N SER A 202 -1.28 -16.88 -4.82
CA SER A 202 -2.38 -17.85 -4.95
C SER A 202 -2.08 -19.21 -4.30
N ASP A 203 -0.81 -19.64 -4.35
CA ASP A 203 -0.38 -20.94 -3.82
C ASP A 203 -0.31 -20.94 -2.28
N LYS A 204 -0.13 -19.76 -1.68
CA LYS A 204 -0.12 -19.55 -0.23
C LYS A 204 -1.47 -19.11 0.32
N ALA A 205 -2.36 -18.60 -0.54
CA ALA A 205 -3.73 -18.27 -0.19
C ALA A 205 -4.46 -19.53 0.30
N GLY A 206 -4.89 -19.52 1.57
CA GLY A 206 -5.56 -20.67 2.19
C GLY A 206 -4.64 -21.65 2.91
N GLN A 207 -3.35 -21.34 3.04
CA GLN A 207 -2.43 -22.05 3.94
C GLN A 207 -2.10 -21.20 5.16
N ASP A 208 -1.72 -21.84 6.25
CA ASP A 208 -1.23 -21.15 7.43
C ASP A 208 0.21 -20.71 7.20
N VAL A 209 0.50 -19.41 7.36
CA VAL A 209 1.79 -18.83 6.95
C VAL A 209 2.28 -17.86 8.01
N LEU A 210 3.52 -18.04 8.45
CA LEU A 210 4.28 -17.00 9.16
C LEU A 210 5.12 -16.23 8.13
N PHE A 211 4.91 -14.93 8.00
CA PHE A 211 5.67 -14.11 7.06
C PHE A 211 6.97 -13.65 7.70
N THR A 212 8.05 -13.62 6.92
CA THR A 212 9.31 -13.00 7.35
C THR A 212 9.10 -11.50 7.55
N PRO A 213 9.29 -10.98 8.78
CA PRO A 213 9.17 -9.55 9.05
C PRO A 213 10.23 -8.75 8.30
N ARG A 214 9.94 -7.47 8.06
CA ARG A 214 10.98 -6.50 7.72
C ARG A 214 11.93 -6.29 8.92
N PRO A 215 13.18 -5.83 8.69
CA PRO A 215 14.06 -5.41 9.78
C PRO A 215 13.37 -4.42 10.71
N ALA A 216 13.59 -4.57 12.01
CA ALA A 216 13.06 -3.66 13.02
C ALA A 216 14.19 -2.82 13.59
N THR A 217 13.97 -1.53 13.75
CA THR A 217 14.97 -0.61 14.31
C THR A 217 14.60 -0.29 15.75
N GLU A 218 15.57 -0.36 16.66
CA GLU A 218 15.40 0.20 18.01
C GLU A 218 15.38 1.73 17.92
N PHE A 219 14.43 2.39 18.61
CA PHE A 219 14.35 3.85 18.67
C PHE A 219 14.47 4.32 20.12
N TYR A 220 15.45 5.15 20.40
CA TYR A 220 15.57 5.83 21.68
C TYR A 220 14.84 7.16 21.64
N TYR A 221 14.01 7.39 22.66
CA TYR A 221 13.27 8.64 22.75
C TYR A 221 14.20 9.73 23.28
N ALA A 222 14.65 10.62 22.41
CA ALA A 222 15.22 11.88 22.87
C ALA A 222 14.12 12.70 23.57
N PRO A 223 14.26 13.08 24.86
CA PRO A 223 13.28 13.90 25.52
C PRO A 223 13.19 15.27 24.80
N ILE A 224 12.03 15.56 24.22
CA ILE A 224 11.76 16.88 23.65
C ILE A 224 11.44 17.82 24.81
N GLY A 225 12.43 18.60 25.25
CA GLY A 225 12.24 19.64 26.26
C GLY A 225 11.42 20.82 25.74
N GLY A 226 10.67 21.47 26.63
CA GLY A 226 10.25 22.87 26.46
C GLY A 226 9.15 23.18 25.44
N LEU A 227 8.12 22.34 25.29
CA LEU A 227 6.92 22.71 24.55
C LEU A 227 5.93 23.49 25.45
N TRP A 228 6.18 24.79 25.64
CA TRP A 228 5.39 25.68 26.51
C TRP A 228 4.14 26.28 25.81
N GLY A 229 3.39 25.45 25.09
CA GLY A 229 2.16 25.83 24.40
C GLY A 229 0.91 25.17 24.99
N ALA A 230 -0.26 25.78 24.82
CA ALA A 230 -1.51 25.30 25.43
C ALA A 230 -2.01 23.96 24.85
N HIS A 231 -1.63 23.60 23.61
CA HIS A 231 -2.04 22.35 22.96
C HIS A 231 -1.01 21.88 21.94
N VAL A 232 -0.71 20.58 21.92
CA VAL A 232 0.04 19.94 20.83
C VAL A 232 -0.89 18.99 20.10
N PHE A 233 -1.19 19.28 18.83
CA PHE A 233 -1.95 18.35 17.98
C PHE A 233 -1.00 17.25 17.51
N LYS A 234 -1.10 16.05 18.10
CA LYS A 234 -0.32 14.88 17.72
C LYS A 234 -1.26 13.75 17.32
N ALA A 235 -1.02 13.14 16.18
CA ALA A 235 -1.59 11.83 15.87
C ALA A 235 -0.83 10.75 16.65
N LYS A 236 -1.48 9.61 16.89
CA LYS A 236 -0.80 8.44 17.46
C LYS A 236 0.20 7.92 16.43
N ASN A 237 1.48 7.84 16.79
CA ASN A 237 2.48 7.19 15.95
C ASN A 237 2.18 5.69 15.83
N PRO A 238 2.64 5.02 14.75
CA PRO A 238 2.62 3.57 14.68
C PRO A 238 3.30 2.96 15.91
N PRO A 239 2.87 1.76 16.35
CA PRO A 239 3.53 1.06 17.43
C PRO A 239 5.01 0.83 17.08
N LEU A 240 5.89 0.99 18.06
CA LEU A 240 7.31 0.73 17.87
C LEU A 240 7.60 -0.77 17.90
N GLY A 241 8.57 -1.19 17.10
CA GLY A 241 9.17 -2.51 17.14
C GLY A 241 8.94 -3.33 15.88
N ALA A 242 8.97 -4.65 16.02
CA ALA A 242 8.88 -5.58 14.90
C ALA A 242 7.44 -6.01 14.63
N TYR A 243 6.97 -5.79 13.40
CA TYR A 243 5.70 -6.30 12.92
C TYR A 243 5.82 -7.79 12.56
N ILE A 244 5.17 -8.64 13.35
CA ILE A 244 5.11 -10.08 13.10
C ILE A 244 3.75 -10.38 12.48
N ASN A 245 3.77 -10.66 11.19
CA ASN A 245 2.58 -10.92 10.40
C ASN A 245 2.42 -12.40 10.12
N TYR A 246 1.20 -12.90 10.19
CA TYR A 246 0.86 -14.28 9.85
C TYR A 246 -0.56 -14.38 9.30
N TYR A 247 -0.81 -15.41 8.50
CA TYR A 247 -2.11 -15.72 7.94
C TYR A 247 -2.58 -17.06 8.50
N LEU A 248 -3.84 -17.11 8.94
CA LEU A 248 -4.50 -18.32 9.41
C LEU A 248 -5.60 -18.68 8.42
N LYS A 249 -5.57 -19.88 7.84
CA LYS A 249 -6.59 -20.30 6.85
C LYS A 249 -7.99 -20.47 7.45
N GLY A 250 -8.06 -20.66 8.76
CA GLY A 250 -9.29 -20.86 9.51
C GLY A 250 -9.08 -20.57 10.99
N LEU A 251 -10.13 -20.74 11.78
CA LEU A 251 -10.05 -20.57 13.22
C LEU A 251 -9.25 -21.73 13.82
N PRO A 252 -8.09 -21.47 14.46
CA PRO A 252 -7.32 -22.53 15.10
C PRO A 252 -8.07 -23.06 16.33
N ALA A 253 -7.95 -24.36 16.59
CA ALA A 253 -8.59 -25.01 17.73
C ALA A 253 -7.85 -24.77 19.05
N GLU A 254 -6.57 -24.41 18.97
CA GLU A 254 -5.69 -24.09 20.07
C GLU A 254 -5.19 -22.66 19.94
N ASP A 255 -4.72 -22.10 21.06
CA ASP A 255 -4.14 -20.76 21.07
C ASP A 255 -2.87 -20.70 20.23
N VAL A 256 -2.72 -19.60 19.50
CA VAL A 256 -1.51 -19.31 18.73
C VAL A 256 -0.48 -18.74 19.68
N THR A 257 0.72 -19.32 19.66
CA THR A 257 1.87 -18.82 20.45
C THR A 257 2.95 -18.34 19.51
N ILE A 258 3.50 -17.15 19.77
CA ILE A 258 4.68 -16.62 19.10
C ILE A 258 5.79 -16.47 20.13
N SER A 259 6.89 -17.19 19.95
CA SER A 259 8.07 -17.10 20.80
C SER A 259 9.26 -16.52 20.03
N ILE A 260 10.11 -15.80 20.75
CA ILE A 260 11.28 -15.11 20.20
C ILE A 260 12.51 -15.68 20.87
N GLU A 261 13.49 -16.05 20.06
CA GLU A 261 14.79 -16.56 20.50
C GLU A 261 15.92 -15.74 19.89
N ASP A 262 17.02 -15.57 20.60
CA ASP A 262 18.23 -14.98 20.04
C ASP A 262 19.00 -15.94 19.12
N SER A 263 20.09 -15.46 18.52
CA SER A 263 20.98 -16.26 17.67
C SER A 263 21.63 -17.46 18.36
N LYS A 264 21.67 -17.49 19.71
CA LYS A 264 22.20 -18.59 20.53
C LYS A 264 21.09 -19.57 20.96
N GLY A 265 19.84 -19.33 20.57
CA GLY A 265 18.68 -20.13 20.97
C GLY A 265 18.20 -19.87 22.40
N ARG A 266 18.64 -18.77 23.04
CA ARG A 266 18.07 -18.34 24.31
C ARG A 266 16.69 -17.75 24.06
N HIS A 267 15.71 -18.12 24.88
CA HIS A 267 14.39 -17.50 24.88
C HIS A 267 14.49 -16.03 25.29
N ILE A 268 13.70 -15.18 24.64
CA ILE A 268 13.70 -13.72 24.82
C ILE A 268 12.32 -13.23 25.25
N ARG A 269 11.27 -13.65 24.55
CA ARG A 269 9.92 -13.14 24.74
C ARG A 269 8.88 -14.10 24.19
N ASP A 270 7.77 -14.26 24.90
CA ASP A 270 6.54 -14.79 24.32
C ASP A 270 5.53 -13.65 24.08
N LEU A 271 4.84 -13.71 22.95
CA LEU A 271 3.81 -12.75 22.56
C LEU A 271 2.44 -13.42 22.54
N ASP A 272 1.44 -12.68 23.04
CA ASP A 272 0.04 -13.04 22.88
C ASP A 272 -0.36 -12.83 21.42
N ALA A 273 -0.63 -13.92 20.71
CA ALA A 273 -1.04 -13.89 19.32
C ALA A 273 -2.57 -13.91 19.17
N THR A 274 -3.07 -13.18 18.18
CA THR A 274 -4.48 -13.24 17.78
C THR A 274 -4.75 -14.53 16.99
N ASN A 275 -5.99 -15.01 17.07
CA ASN A 275 -6.40 -16.27 16.43
C ASN A 275 -7.47 -16.05 15.35
N HIS A 276 -7.60 -14.84 14.82
CA HIS A 276 -8.63 -14.52 13.83
C HIS A 276 -8.33 -15.24 12.50
N PRO A 277 -9.33 -15.85 11.84
CA PRO A 277 -9.14 -16.32 10.47
C PRO A 277 -8.71 -15.17 9.55
N GLY A 278 -7.73 -15.42 8.68
CA GLY A 278 -7.17 -14.42 7.78
C GLY A 278 -5.86 -13.81 8.30
N PHE A 279 -5.63 -12.54 7.96
CA PHE A 279 -4.42 -11.83 8.36
C PHE A 279 -4.44 -11.41 9.82
N ASN A 280 -3.33 -11.64 10.48
CA ASN A 280 -3.08 -11.25 11.86
C ASN A 280 -1.73 -10.53 11.95
N ARG A 281 -1.63 -9.59 12.88
CA ARG A 281 -0.42 -8.83 13.16
C ARG A 281 -0.27 -8.69 14.66
N VAL A 282 0.93 -9.01 15.15
CA VAL A 282 1.36 -8.70 16.51
C VAL A 282 2.63 -7.87 16.44
N VAL A 283 2.87 -7.06 17.46
CA VAL A 283 4.07 -6.20 17.51
C VAL A 283 4.93 -6.65 18.68
N TRP A 284 6.17 -7.00 18.39
CA TRP A 284 7.18 -7.13 19.42
C TRP A 284 7.84 -5.78 19.65
N ASP A 285 7.74 -5.26 20.86
CA ASP A 285 8.33 -3.99 21.30
C ASP A 285 9.86 -4.01 21.41
N LEU A 286 10.51 -5.08 20.93
CA LEU A 286 11.96 -5.32 20.98
C LEU A 286 12.51 -5.46 22.39
N ARG A 287 11.67 -5.84 23.36
CA ARG A 287 12.09 -6.03 24.75
C ARG A 287 12.07 -7.50 25.15
N PRO A 288 12.96 -7.93 26.06
CA PRO A 288 12.84 -9.25 26.67
C PRO A 288 11.62 -9.31 27.60
N GLU A 289 11.36 -10.47 28.21
CA GLU A 289 10.38 -10.57 29.28
C GLU A 289 10.67 -9.57 30.41
N PRO A 290 9.65 -8.96 31.07
CA PRO A 290 9.86 -7.84 31.98
C PRO A 290 10.73 -8.15 33.21
N ARG A 291 10.92 -9.43 33.54
CA ARG A 291 11.77 -9.88 34.66
C ARG A 291 13.12 -10.44 34.22
N GLU A 292 13.35 -10.59 32.92
CA GLU A 292 14.52 -11.25 32.34
C GLU A 292 15.33 -10.27 31.50
N ALA A 293 15.53 -9.05 32.00
CA ALA A 293 16.46 -8.12 31.36
C ALA A 293 17.83 -8.79 31.22
N ILE A 294 18.17 -9.15 29.98
CA ILE A 294 19.45 -9.79 29.65
C ILE A 294 20.57 -8.78 29.86
N SER A 295 21.75 -9.22 30.33
CA SER A 295 22.88 -8.32 30.61
C SER A 295 23.36 -7.51 29.40
N GLU A 296 23.00 -7.95 28.20
CA GLU A 296 23.33 -7.32 26.92
C GLU A 296 22.24 -6.33 26.45
N SER A 297 21.15 -6.14 27.21
CA SER A 297 20.08 -5.21 26.87
C SER A 297 20.55 -3.76 26.93
N ARG A 298 20.02 -2.93 26.04
CA ARG A 298 20.41 -1.53 25.87
C ARG A 298 19.31 -0.60 26.38
N GLY A 299 19.63 0.28 27.34
CA GLY A 299 18.69 1.21 27.98
C GLY A 299 19.12 1.55 29.41
N GLY A 300 18.54 2.60 30.01
CA GLY A 300 18.86 3.07 31.37
C GLY A 300 17.61 3.41 32.17
N ASP A 301 17.74 3.99 33.37
CA ASP A 301 16.61 4.24 34.30
C ASP A 301 15.43 5.04 33.70
N GLU A 302 15.66 5.81 32.62
CA GLU A 302 14.64 6.59 31.91
C GLU A 302 14.29 6.07 30.50
N GLN A 303 14.94 5.01 30.01
CA GLN A 303 14.71 4.45 28.66
C GLN A 303 14.32 2.96 28.74
N PRO A 304 13.44 2.46 27.85
CA PRO A 304 13.17 1.03 27.78
C PRO A 304 14.46 0.24 27.51
N ALA A 305 14.62 -0.88 28.21
CA ALA A 305 15.68 -1.84 27.92
C ALA A 305 15.28 -2.68 26.70
N TYR A 306 15.88 -2.39 25.55
CA TYR A 306 15.72 -3.14 24.31
C TYR A 306 16.73 -4.27 24.21
N VAL A 307 16.42 -5.28 23.40
CA VAL A 307 17.37 -6.32 23.02
C VAL A 307 18.46 -5.74 22.11
N PRO A 308 19.70 -6.25 22.15
CA PRO A 308 20.76 -5.75 21.30
C PRO A 308 20.46 -5.98 19.81
N ALA A 309 21.00 -5.12 18.95
CA ALA A 309 20.99 -5.35 17.50
C ALA A 309 21.58 -6.73 17.15
N GLY A 310 20.97 -7.41 16.18
CA GLY A 310 21.34 -8.75 15.80
C GLY A 310 20.21 -9.55 15.17
N GLU A 311 20.45 -10.83 14.95
CA GLU A 311 19.47 -11.75 14.38
C GLU A 311 18.70 -12.49 15.48
N TYR A 312 17.38 -12.51 15.33
CA TYR A 312 16.42 -13.21 16.18
C TYR A 312 15.63 -14.22 15.37
N THR A 313 15.20 -15.29 16.03
CA THR A 313 14.33 -16.32 15.46
C THR A 313 12.94 -16.17 16.05
N ILE A 314 11.96 -15.93 15.19
CA ILE A 314 10.54 -15.94 15.57
C ILE A 314 10.00 -17.32 15.28
N ARG A 315 9.36 -17.95 16.26
CA ARG A 315 8.66 -19.22 16.12
C ARG A 315 7.18 -19.01 16.37
N MET A 316 6.36 -19.61 15.51
CA MET A 316 4.92 -19.64 15.65
C MET A 316 4.49 -21.10 15.80
N LYS A 317 3.60 -21.36 16.76
CA LYS A 317 3.04 -22.69 17.00
C LYS A 317 1.56 -22.59 17.36
N TYR A 318 0.77 -23.54 16.87
CA TYR A 318 -0.54 -23.92 17.43
C TYR A 318 -0.87 -25.34 16.98
N GLY A 319 -1.38 -26.21 17.88
CA GLY A 319 -1.56 -27.63 17.58
C GLY A 319 -0.29 -28.26 16.98
N ASP A 320 -0.45 -28.86 15.80
CA ASP A 320 0.64 -29.46 15.02
C ASP A 320 1.38 -28.47 14.10
N PHE A 321 0.82 -27.29 13.85
CA PHE A 321 1.45 -26.29 13.00
C PHE A 321 2.65 -25.67 13.72
N LYS A 322 3.79 -25.64 13.02
CA LYS A 322 5.03 -25.01 13.47
C LYS A 322 5.68 -24.29 12.30
N ALA A 323 5.98 -23.01 12.49
CA ALA A 323 6.73 -22.22 11.54
C ALA A 323 7.79 -21.40 12.26
N SER A 324 8.87 -21.06 11.56
CA SER A 324 9.88 -20.14 12.09
C SER A 324 10.45 -19.28 10.98
N THR A 325 10.82 -18.04 11.34
CA THR A 325 11.49 -17.09 10.45
C THR A 325 12.54 -16.31 11.21
N LYS A 326 13.47 -15.69 10.47
CA LYS A 326 14.44 -14.75 11.02
C LYS A 326 13.90 -13.32 11.00
N LEU A 327 14.35 -12.52 11.95
CA LEU A 327 14.15 -11.08 12.07
C LEU A 327 15.50 -10.46 12.39
N THR A 328 15.85 -9.38 11.68
CA THR A 328 17.01 -8.55 12.02
C THR A 328 16.53 -7.37 12.85
N VAL A 329 17.15 -7.18 14.01
CA VAL A 329 17.03 -5.96 14.80
C VAL A 329 18.25 -5.09 14.53
N GLU A 330 18.00 -3.87 14.07
CA GLU A 330 19.03 -2.88 13.73
C GLU A 330 19.16 -1.85 14.86
N ALA A 331 20.39 -1.41 15.11
CA ALA A 331 20.65 -0.32 16.02
C ALA A 331 20.13 1.00 15.44
N GLU A 332 19.72 1.94 16.30
CA GLU A 332 19.33 3.28 15.85
C GLU A 332 20.48 3.94 15.06
N PRO A 333 20.22 4.49 13.86
CA PRO A 333 21.23 5.19 13.10
C PRO A 333 21.86 6.34 13.91
N GLY A 334 23.16 6.25 14.19
CA GLY A 334 23.90 7.25 14.98
C GLY A 334 24.21 6.85 16.41
N VAL A 335 23.68 5.72 16.89
CA VAL A 335 24.10 5.08 18.16
C VAL A 335 25.10 3.97 17.79
N HIS A 336 26.38 4.14 18.12
CA HIS A 336 27.43 3.16 17.76
C HIS A 336 27.27 1.84 18.53
N GLU A 337 27.62 0.72 17.89
CA GLU A 337 27.75 -0.58 18.57
C GLU A 337 28.73 -0.45 19.75
N GLY A 338 28.19 -0.45 20.97
CA GLY A 338 28.98 -0.47 22.21
C GLY A 338 29.09 0.85 22.97
N GLU A 339 28.47 1.94 22.52
CA GLU A 339 28.51 3.22 23.24
C GLU A 339 27.12 3.80 23.48
N PHE A 340 26.53 3.48 24.64
CA PHE A 340 25.71 4.49 25.31
C PHE A 340 26.69 5.49 25.91
N VAL A 341 26.94 6.58 25.19
CA VAL A 341 27.41 7.79 25.86
C VAL A 341 26.20 8.33 26.61
N VAL A 342 26.11 7.97 27.89
CA VAL A 342 25.23 8.66 28.84
C VAL A 342 25.66 10.13 28.83
N PRO A 343 24.74 11.10 28.65
CA PRO A 343 25.09 12.52 28.65
C PRO A 343 25.76 12.99 29.94
#